data_AF-A0A7J9Z552-F1
#
_entry.id   AF-A0A7J9Z552-F1
#
_cell.length_a   1.000
_cell.length_b   1.000
_cell.length_c   1.000
_cell.angle_alpha   90.00
_cell.angle_beta   90.00
_cell.angle_gamma   90.00
#
_symmetry.space_group_name_H-M   'P 1'
#
loop_
_entity.id
_entity.type
_entity.pdbx_description
1 polymer ?
#
loop_
_entity_poly.entity_id
_entity_poly.type
_entity_poly.pdbx_seq_one_letter_code
_entity_poly.pdbx_strand_id
1 'polypeptide(L)'
;MPEAAMFARFEQGSTGRWLLTGVLLLGEAVTADRLRKVPVAALENSWNLTVDGGDFRAEVEALPPLKREPGMPPEEFSDLVAQHYTTWARYVAHPADAMAAEHGIKVPTVHTWIREARLRGFLPPARRGKGRGL
;
A
#
# COMPACT_ATOMS: atom_id res chain seq x y z
N MET A 1 15.53 -28.01 18.75
CA MET A 1 14.65 -27.52 17.67
C MET A 1 15.51 -26.64 16.77
N PRO A 2 16.05 -27.12 15.63
CA PRO A 2 17.06 -26.40 14.85
C PRO A 2 16.51 -25.65 13.62
N GLU A 3 15.25 -25.22 13.63
CA GLU A 3 14.71 -24.43 12.51
C GLU A 3 14.18 -23.10 13.04
N ALA A 4 14.71 -22.01 12.47
CA ALA A 4 14.17 -20.68 12.74
C ALA A 4 12.73 -20.62 12.24
N ALA A 5 11.82 -20.08 13.04
CA ALA A 5 10.40 -19.97 12.70
C ALA A 5 9.88 -18.57 12.99
N MET A 6 8.93 -18.12 12.18
CA MET A 6 8.18 -16.89 12.40
C MET A 6 6.69 -17.21 12.33
N PHE A 7 5.96 -16.78 13.36
CA PHE A 7 4.50 -16.79 13.37
C PHE A 7 4.01 -15.35 13.40
N ALA A 8 2.98 -15.07 12.61
CA ALA A 8 2.34 -13.77 12.53
C ALA A 8 0.84 -13.93 12.80
N ARG A 9 0.28 -13.03 13.61
CA ARG A 9 -1.16 -12.92 13.86
C ARG A 9 -1.66 -11.64 13.21
N PHE A 10 -2.75 -11.77 12.45
CA PHE A 10 -3.43 -10.64 11.82
C PHE A 10 -4.85 -10.52 12.35
N GLU A 11 -5.33 -9.29 12.51
CA GLU A 11 -6.72 -8.99 12.87
C GLU A 11 -7.26 -7.88 11.98
N GLN A 12 -8.56 -7.91 11.70
CA GLN A 12 -9.19 -6.87 10.89
C GLN A 12 -9.32 -5.58 11.72
N GLY A 13 -8.68 -4.51 11.24
CA GLY A 13 -8.80 -3.18 11.83
C GLY A 13 -10.14 -2.51 11.53
N SER A 14 -10.39 -1.35 12.14
CA SER A 14 -11.62 -0.57 11.95
C SER A 14 -11.84 -0.09 10.51
N THR A 15 -10.80 -0.10 9.69
CA THR A 15 -10.85 0.26 8.25
C THR A 15 -11.17 -0.93 7.34
N GLY A 16 -11.39 -2.14 7.87
CA GLY A 16 -11.57 -3.37 7.08
C GLY A 16 -10.26 -4.04 6.63
N ARG A 17 -9.13 -3.34 6.71
CA ARG A 17 -7.79 -3.89 6.45
C ARG A 17 -7.28 -4.77 7.57
N TRP A 18 -6.60 -5.85 7.23
CA TRP A 18 -5.87 -6.71 8.15
C TRP A 18 -4.60 -6.02 8.65
N LEU A 19 -4.42 -6.01 9.97
CA LEU A 19 -3.28 -5.43 10.67
C LEU A 19 -2.50 -6.54 11.38
N LEU A 20 -1.17 -6.44 11.39
CA LEU A 20 -0.31 -7.37 12.12
C LEU A 20 -0.39 -7.04 13.62
N THR A 21 -1.01 -7.91 14.39
CA THR A 21 -1.23 -7.71 15.84
C THR A 21 -0.31 -8.54 16.72
N GLY A 22 0.38 -9.53 16.16
CA GLY A 22 1.34 -10.34 16.89
C GLY A 22 2.42 -10.92 15.99
N VAL A 23 3.65 -10.98 16.51
CA VAL A 23 4.78 -11.66 15.87
C VAL A 23 5.49 -12.49 16.92
N LEU A 24 5.73 -13.77 16.62
CA LEU A 24 6.59 -14.66 17.40
C LEU A 24 7.77 -15.08 16.52
N LEU A 25 8.99 -14.84 17.00
CA LEU A 25 10.23 -15.22 16.32
C LEU A 25 10.97 -16.24 17.17
N LEU A 26 11.29 -17.38 16.57
CA LEU A 26 12.07 -18.45 17.19
C LEU A 26 13.35 -18.66 16.37
N GLY A 27 14.50 -18.67 17.04
CA GLY A 27 15.80 -18.88 16.40
C GLY A 27 16.95 -18.69 17.39
N GLU A 28 18.18 -19.03 16.97
CA GLU A 28 19.35 -19.05 17.87
C GLU A 28 19.75 -17.68 18.43
N ALA A 29 19.59 -16.61 17.64
CA ALA A 29 19.89 -15.24 18.07
C ALA A 29 18.84 -14.26 17.55
N VAL A 30 17.95 -13.80 18.43
CA VAL A 30 17.04 -12.68 18.16
C VAL A 30 17.73 -11.41 18.60
N THR A 31 18.17 -10.60 17.65
CA THR A 31 18.84 -9.32 17.92
C THR A 31 17.98 -8.14 17.50
N ALA A 32 18.21 -6.97 18.08
CA ALA A 32 17.50 -5.75 17.70
C ALA A 32 17.65 -5.43 16.20
N ASP A 33 18.83 -5.68 15.62
CA ASP A 33 19.07 -5.45 14.20
C ASP A 33 18.29 -6.41 13.29
N ARG A 34 18.02 -7.64 13.74
CA ARG A 34 17.13 -8.57 13.02
C ARG A 34 15.68 -8.13 13.14
N LEU A 35 15.24 -7.73 14.35
CA LEU A 35 13.88 -7.22 14.57
C LEU A 35 13.57 -5.99 13.71
N ARG A 36 14.52 -5.06 13.57
CA ARG A 36 14.38 -3.87 12.70
C ARG A 36 14.20 -4.20 11.22
N LYS A 37 14.63 -5.39 10.78
CA LYS A 37 14.51 -5.84 9.39
C LYS A 37 13.19 -6.55 9.11
N VAL A 38 12.37 -6.84 10.11
CA VAL A 38 11.04 -7.44 9.90
C VAL A 38 10.16 -6.43 9.15
N PRO A 39 9.75 -6.72 7.91
CA PRO A 39 9.06 -5.75 7.08
C PRO A 39 7.56 -5.77 7.38
N VAL A 40 7.16 -5.22 8.54
CA VAL A 40 5.76 -5.24 9.03
C VAL A 40 4.77 -4.80 7.96
N ALA A 41 5.00 -3.65 7.32
CA ALA A 41 4.11 -3.13 6.29
C ALA A 41 4.01 -4.06 5.06
N ALA A 42 5.10 -4.74 4.69
CA ALA A 42 5.07 -5.69 3.58
C ALA A 42 4.29 -6.96 3.95
N LEU A 43 4.40 -7.44 5.19
CA LEU A 43 3.61 -8.56 5.70
C LEU A 43 2.11 -8.23 5.70
N GLU A 44 1.74 -7.05 6.21
CA GLU A 44 0.35 -6.59 6.19
C GLU A 44 -0.19 -6.44 4.77
N ASN A 45 0.55 -5.79 3.88
CA ASN A 45 0.14 -5.66 2.48
C ASN A 45 -0.01 -7.05 1.85
N SER A 46 0.96 -7.95 2.03
CA SER A 46 0.87 -9.31 1.50
C SER A 46 -0.38 -10.03 2.00
N TRP A 47 -0.73 -9.89 3.28
CA TRP A 47 -1.93 -10.51 3.84
C TRP A 47 -3.22 -9.90 3.27
N ASN A 48 -3.32 -8.56 3.24
CA ASN A 48 -4.48 -7.85 2.68
C ASN A 48 -4.73 -8.17 1.20
N LEU A 49 -3.66 -8.42 0.44
CA LEU A 49 -3.75 -8.73 -0.99
C LEU A 49 -4.02 -10.22 -1.28
N THR A 50 -3.88 -11.12 -0.29
CA THR A 50 -3.98 -12.58 -0.50
C THR A 50 -5.14 -13.23 0.23
N VAL A 51 -5.47 -12.80 1.46
CA VAL A 51 -6.53 -13.43 2.27
C VAL A 51 -7.93 -13.19 1.73
N ASP A 52 -8.18 -12.01 1.15
CA ASP A 52 -9.40 -11.68 0.41
C ASP A 52 -9.11 -11.51 -1.10
N GLY A 53 -8.01 -12.11 -1.59
CA GLY A 53 -7.35 -11.78 -2.86
C GLY A 53 -8.18 -11.88 -4.14
N GLY A 54 -9.42 -12.38 -4.08
CA GLY A 54 -10.36 -12.35 -5.20
C GLY A 54 -10.89 -10.93 -5.49
N ASP A 55 -11.26 -10.17 -4.45
CA ASP A 55 -11.96 -8.90 -4.63
C ASP A 55 -10.97 -7.78 -5.04
N PHE A 56 -9.79 -7.73 -4.41
CA PHE A 56 -8.77 -6.73 -4.76
C PHE A 56 -8.27 -6.86 -6.20
N ARG A 57 -7.84 -8.08 -6.60
CA ARG A 57 -7.29 -8.32 -7.94
C ARG A 57 -8.33 -7.98 -9.01
N ALA A 58 -9.56 -8.43 -8.82
CA ALA A 58 -10.67 -8.13 -9.73
C ALA A 58 -10.96 -6.62 -9.80
N GLU A 59 -10.97 -5.89 -8.66
CA GLU A 59 -11.17 -4.44 -8.65
C GLU A 59 -10.05 -3.70 -9.40
N VAL A 60 -8.79 -4.08 -9.23
CA VAL A 60 -7.66 -3.44 -9.92
C VAL A 60 -7.62 -3.78 -11.40
N GLU A 61 -7.88 -5.03 -11.78
CA GLU A 61 -7.94 -5.47 -13.18
C GLU A 61 -9.11 -4.85 -13.95
N ALA A 62 -10.19 -4.48 -13.26
CA ALA A 62 -11.32 -3.75 -13.85
C ALA A 62 -10.99 -2.27 -14.15
N LEU A 63 -9.91 -1.72 -13.57
CA LEU A 63 -9.48 -0.35 -13.87
C LEU A 63 -8.72 -0.28 -15.20
N PRO A 64 -8.83 0.83 -15.96
CA PRO A 64 -7.93 1.08 -17.08
C PRO A 64 -6.47 1.03 -16.62
N PRO A 65 -5.53 0.58 -17.48
CA PRO A 65 -4.11 0.54 -17.13
C PRO A 65 -3.59 1.91 -16.69
N LEU A 66 -2.83 1.97 -15.58
CA LEU A 66 -2.25 3.21 -15.07
C LEU A 66 -1.10 3.70 -15.97
N LYS A 67 -1.45 4.23 -17.13
CA LYS A 67 -0.52 4.70 -18.15
C LYS A 67 -1.10 5.94 -18.82
N ARG A 68 -0.24 6.95 -19.01
CA ARG A 68 -0.60 8.15 -19.75
C ARG A 68 -0.44 7.89 -21.25
N GLU A 69 -1.54 7.90 -21.99
CA GLU A 69 -1.49 7.76 -23.44
C GLU A 69 -1.14 9.08 -24.16
N PRO A 70 -0.54 9.03 -25.35
CA PRO A 70 -0.29 10.23 -26.15
C PRO A 70 -1.59 10.99 -26.42
N GLY A 71 -1.58 12.30 -26.16
CA GLY A 71 -2.77 13.15 -26.33
C GLY A 71 -3.79 13.09 -25.19
N MET A 72 -3.59 12.24 -24.17
CA MET A 72 -4.48 12.16 -23.01
C MET A 72 -4.49 13.50 -22.23
N PRO A 73 -5.68 14.10 -22.02
CA PRO A 73 -5.84 15.29 -21.19
C PRO A 73 -5.27 15.09 -19.78
N PRO A 74 -4.62 16.11 -19.18
CA PRO A 74 -4.08 16.01 -17.82
C PRO A 74 -5.14 15.66 -16.77
N GLU A 75 -6.37 16.14 -16.93
CA GLU A 75 -7.50 15.88 -16.03
C GLU A 75 -7.92 14.41 -16.09
N GLU A 76 -7.98 13.83 -17.28
CA GLU A 76 -8.32 12.41 -17.47
C GLU A 76 -7.28 11.49 -16.83
N PHE A 77 -5.98 11.79 -17.03
CA PHE A 77 -4.94 11.02 -16.35
C PHE A 77 -4.98 11.20 -14.82
N SER A 78 -5.33 12.40 -14.35
CA SER A 78 -5.45 12.68 -12.91
C SER A 78 -6.62 11.95 -12.27
N ASP A 79 -7.74 11.83 -12.97
CA ASP A 79 -8.89 11.04 -12.55
C ASP A 79 -8.53 9.55 -12.49
N LEU A 80 -7.86 9.02 -13.54
CA LEU A 80 -7.38 7.64 -13.54
C LEU A 80 -6.46 7.34 -12.35
N VAL A 81 -5.53 8.25 -12.04
CA VAL A 81 -4.66 8.13 -10.86
C VAL A 81 -5.48 8.12 -9.57
N ALA A 82 -6.54 8.93 -9.48
CA ALA A 82 -7.41 9.00 -8.31
C ALA A 82 -8.22 7.71 -8.11
N GLN A 83 -8.73 7.13 -9.20
CA GLN A 83 -9.43 5.83 -9.19
C GLN A 83 -8.50 4.73 -8.65
N HIS A 84 -7.31 4.59 -9.24
CA HIS A 84 -6.29 3.66 -8.75
C HIS A 84 -5.96 3.91 -7.28
N TYR A 85 -5.62 5.14 -6.91
CA TYR A 85 -5.26 5.47 -5.53
C TYR A 85 -6.37 5.07 -4.53
N THR A 86 -7.63 5.34 -4.87
CA THR A 86 -8.77 5.04 -4.00
C THR A 86 -8.98 3.54 -3.85
N THR A 87 -8.88 2.77 -4.93
CA THR A 87 -8.95 1.31 -4.88
C THR A 87 -7.85 0.76 -4.00
N TRP A 88 -6.58 1.08 -4.28
CA TRP A 88 -5.45 0.63 -3.47
C TRP A 88 -5.53 1.05 -1.99
N ALA A 89 -6.02 2.26 -1.70
CA ALA A 89 -6.15 2.78 -0.33
C ALA A 89 -7.13 1.99 0.55
N ARG A 90 -8.05 1.23 -0.03
CA ARG A 90 -8.94 0.33 0.72
C ARG A 90 -8.20 -0.88 1.28
N TYR A 91 -7.14 -1.32 0.60
CA TYR A 91 -6.48 -2.59 0.87
C TYR A 91 -5.10 -2.43 1.51
N VAL A 92 -4.37 -1.36 1.20
CA VAL A 92 -3.00 -1.16 1.71
C VAL A 92 -2.81 0.14 2.48
N ALA A 93 -1.83 0.17 3.38
CA ALA A 93 -1.47 1.36 4.16
C ALA A 93 -0.73 2.42 3.34
N HIS A 94 0.03 1.98 2.34
CA HIS A 94 0.89 2.82 1.52
C HIS A 94 0.56 2.65 0.02
N PRO A 95 -0.55 3.24 -0.47
CA PRO A 95 -1.02 3.00 -1.84
C PRO A 95 -0.03 3.42 -2.91
N ALA A 96 0.68 4.54 -2.71
CA ALA A 96 1.67 5.03 -3.68
C ALA A 96 2.82 4.04 -3.90
N ASP A 97 3.31 3.42 -2.81
CA ASP A 97 4.40 2.43 -2.86
C ASP A 97 3.92 1.15 -3.55
N ALA A 98 2.68 0.73 -3.24
CA ALA A 98 2.08 -0.47 -3.82
C ALA A 98 1.80 -0.30 -5.33
N MET A 99 1.21 0.83 -5.74
CA MET A 99 1.01 1.18 -7.15
C MET A 99 2.33 1.27 -7.91
N ALA A 100 3.37 1.86 -7.30
CA ALA A 100 4.70 1.95 -7.89
C ALA A 100 5.30 0.57 -8.14
N ALA A 101 5.20 -0.32 -7.15
CA ALA A 101 5.69 -1.69 -7.26
C ALA A 101 4.93 -2.49 -8.34
N GLU A 102 3.60 -2.42 -8.35
CA GLU A 102 2.76 -3.16 -9.32
C GLU A 102 3.05 -2.75 -10.77
N HIS A 103 3.15 -1.43 -11.03
CA HIS A 103 3.30 -0.92 -12.39
C HIS A 103 4.77 -0.73 -12.82
N GLY A 104 5.74 -1.07 -11.97
CA GLY A 104 7.17 -0.85 -12.25
C GLY A 104 7.55 0.63 -12.38
N ILE A 105 6.84 1.50 -11.66
CA ILE A 105 7.00 2.96 -11.72
C ILE A 105 7.80 3.43 -10.51
N LYS A 106 8.61 4.49 -10.65
CA LYS A 106 9.31 5.09 -9.51
C LYS A 106 8.31 5.72 -8.53
N VAL A 107 8.43 5.41 -7.24
CA VAL A 107 7.58 5.96 -6.17
C VAL A 107 7.43 7.50 -6.22
N PRO A 108 8.49 8.31 -6.44
CA PRO A 108 8.34 9.77 -6.58
C PRO A 108 7.44 10.20 -7.74
N THR A 109 7.41 9.43 -8.83
CA THR A 109 6.54 9.69 -9.98
C THR A 109 5.08 9.51 -9.57
N VAL A 110 4.77 8.40 -8.90
CA VAL A 110 3.40 8.13 -8.39
C VAL A 110 2.97 9.21 -7.39
N HIS A 111 3.84 9.64 -6.49
CA HIS A 111 3.54 10.75 -5.58
C HIS A 111 3.27 12.06 -6.31
N THR A 112 4.02 12.35 -7.38
CA THR A 112 3.80 13.53 -8.21
C THR A 112 2.42 13.46 -8.87
N TRP A 113 2.04 12.31 -9.43
CA TRP A 113 0.71 12.13 -10.01
C TRP A 113 -0.42 12.27 -8.99
N ILE A 114 -0.27 11.68 -7.80
CA ILE A 114 -1.25 11.83 -6.71
C ILE A 114 -1.37 13.30 -6.28
N ARG A 115 -0.26 14.03 -6.21
CA ARG A 115 -0.27 15.47 -5.92
C ARG A 115 -1.05 16.24 -6.99
N GLU A 116 -0.80 15.95 -8.27
CA GLU A 116 -1.52 16.57 -9.39
C GLU A 116 -3.03 16.26 -9.35
N ALA A 117 -3.41 15.02 -9.03
CA ALA A 117 -4.80 14.63 -8.85
C ALA A 117 -5.48 15.37 -7.68
N ARG A 118 -4.76 15.59 -6.56
CA ARG A 118 -5.24 16.42 -5.44
C ARG A 118 -5.40 17.88 -5.83
N LEU A 119 -4.43 18.46 -6.55
CA LEU A 119 -4.48 19.86 -6.99
C LEU A 119 -5.67 20.12 -7.93
N ARG A 120 -6.06 19.11 -8.71
CA ARG A 120 -7.24 19.16 -9.60
C ARG A 120 -8.55 18.77 -8.91
N GLY A 121 -8.52 18.36 -7.64
CA GLY A 121 -9.73 18.05 -6.87
C GLY A 121 -10.26 16.62 -6.99
N PHE A 122 -9.57 15.71 -7.69
CA PHE A 122 -9.98 14.29 -7.81
C PHE A 122 -9.68 13.48 -6.53
N LEU A 123 -8.75 13.96 -5.70
CA LEU A 123 -8.44 13.36 -4.40
C LEU A 123 -8.54 14.40 -3.29
N PRO A 124 -8.94 13.99 -2.07
CA PRO A 124 -8.93 14.89 -0.93
C PRO A 124 -7.51 15.39 -0.66
N PRO A 125 -7.37 16.62 -0.12
CA PRO A 125 -6.06 17.16 0.23
C PRO A 125 -5.32 16.22 1.18
N ALA A 126 -3.99 16.23 1.10
CA ALA A 126 -3.16 15.44 2.01
C ALA A 126 -3.54 15.77 3.45
N ARG A 127 -3.99 14.77 4.22
CA ARG A 127 -4.08 14.96 5.67
C ARG A 127 -2.66 15.20 6.15
N ARG A 128 -2.38 16.41 6.68
CA ARG A 128 -1.14 16.65 7.42
C ARG A 128 -1.11 15.61 8.54
N GLY A 129 -0.07 14.77 8.56
CA GLY A 129 0.18 13.90 9.70
C GLY A 129 0.17 14.78 10.96
N LYS A 130 -0.47 14.30 12.02
CA LYS A 130 -0.41 14.93 13.34
C LYS A 130 1.07 15.17 13.61
N GLY A 131 1.49 16.44 13.59
CA GLY A 131 2.89 16.80 13.80
C GLY A 131 3.37 16.08 15.04
N ARG A 132 4.58 15.50 14.96
CA ARG A 132 5.25 14.86 16.08
C ARG A 132 5.33 15.88 17.21
N GLY A 133 4.37 15.84 18.12
CA GLY A 133 4.39 16.60 19.36
C GLY A 133 5.30 15.85 20.31
N LEU A 134 6.60 16.11 20.18
CA LEU A 134 7.65 15.90 21.19
C LEU A 134 8.70 16.98 20.95
#